data_AF-A0A841F1V3-F1
#
_entry.id   AF-A0A841F1V3-F1
#
_cell.length_a   1.000
_cell.length_b   1.000
_cell.length_c   1.000
_cell.angle_alpha   90.00
_cell.angle_beta   90.00
_cell.angle_gamma   90.00
#
_symmetry.space_group_name_H-M   'P 1'
#
loop_
_entity.id
_entity.type
_entity.pdbx_description
1 polymer ?
#
loop_
_entity_poly.entity_id
_entity_poly.type
_entity_poly.pdbx_seq_one_letter_code
_entity_poly.pdbx_strand_id
1 'polypeptide(L)'
;MTIDITLKGHRLFLHAMEGTHPDNENWIRRKNKTLEKDYDLPESDYVLAGGAFPLILKGEGQVGTITISGLPDEEDHDLVTTGIRSFLGA
;
A
#
# COMPACT_ATOMS: atom_id res chain seq x y z
N MET A 1 8.87 4.46 7.95
CA MET A 1 8.16 3.43 7.18
C MET A 1 7.01 2.88 8.03
N THR A 2 5.86 2.69 7.41
CA THR A 2 4.65 2.14 8.02
C THR A 2 4.21 0.89 7.28
N ILE A 3 3.73 -0.10 8.02
CA ILE A 3 3.14 -1.34 7.50
C ILE A 3 1.71 -1.45 8.04
N ASP A 4 0.74 -1.66 7.17
CA ASP A 4 -0.67 -1.87 7.47
C ASP A 4 -1.15 -3.21 6.89
N ILE A 5 -2.02 -3.91 7.63
CA ILE A 5 -2.77 -5.05 7.11
C ILE A 5 -4.25 -4.84 7.42
N THR A 6 -5.07 -4.80 6.37
CA THR A 6 -6.51 -4.61 6.47
C THR A 6 -7.25 -5.77 5.80
N LEU A 7 -8.26 -6.32 6.48
CA LEU A 7 -9.10 -7.41 6.02
C LEU A 7 -10.57 -7.01 6.11
N LYS A 8 -11.32 -7.04 4.99
CA LYS A 8 -12.75 -6.71 4.94
C LYS A 8 -13.08 -5.40 5.70
N GLY A 9 -12.24 -4.37 5.51
CA GLY A 9 -12.36 -3.06 6.18
C GLY A 9 -11.89 -3.00 7.64
N HIS A 10 -11.42 -4.10 8.22
CA HIS A 10 -10.91 -4.17 9.59
C HIS A 10 -9.38 -4.18 9.58
N ARG A 11 -8.78 -3.21 10.25
CA ARG A 11 -7.32 -3.15 10.42
C ARG A 11 -6.86 -4.19 11.43
N LEU A 12 -6.06 -5.13 10.99
CA LEU A 12 -5.52 -6.23 11.81
C LEU A 12 -4.13 -5.93 12.34
N PHE A 13 -3.33 -5.16 11.59
CA PHE A 13 -1.98 -4.79 11.97
C PHE A 13 -1.67 -3.37 11.52
N LEU A 14 -1.00 -2.62 12.39
CA LEU A 14 -0.38 -1.33 12.04
C LEU A 14 0.92 -1.22 12.80
N HIS A 15 2.00 -0.98 12.09
CA HIS A 15 3.29 -0.70 12.70
C HIS A 15 3.99 0.45 11.96
N ALA A 16 4.35 1.49 12.70
CA ALA A 16 5.19 2.58 12.21
C ALA A 16 6.58 2.41 12.85
N MET A 17 7.62 2.35 12.03
CA MET A 17 9.00 2.24 12.50
C MET A 17 9.49 3.57 13.08
N GLU A 18 10.50 3.48 13.94
CA GLU A 18 11.16 4.67 14.51
C GLU A 18 11.72 5.58 13.41
N GLY A 19 11.53 6.89 13.55
CA GLY A 19 11.92 7.87 12.53
C GLY A 19 10.90 8.04 11.37
N THR A 20 9.71 7.43 11.46
CA THR A 20 8.63 7.70 10.50
C THR A 20 8.18 9.16 10.60
N HIS A 21 8.64 9.99 9.67
CA HIS A 21 8.26 11.40 9.56
C HIS A 21 6.81 11.48 9.03
N PRO A 22 5.97 12.40 9.54
CA PRO A 22 4.60 12.58 9.03
C PRO A 22 4.53 13.05 7.56
N ASP A 23 5.63 13.57 7.01
CA ASP A 23 5.69 14.23 5.69
C ASP A 23 6.27 13.34 4.57
N ASN A 24 5.61 12.22 4.28
CA ASN A 24 5.80 11.53 2.99
C ASN A 24 5.08 12.26 1.81
N GLU A 25 4.58 13.48 2.03
CA GLU A 25 3.64 14.23 1.19
C GLU A 25 4.14 14.58 -0.23
N ASN A 26 5.43 14.46 -0.53
CA ASN A 26 5.97 14.87 -1.82
C ASN A 26 5.73 13.89 -2.98
N TRP A 27 5.35 12.63 -2.71
CA TRP A 27 5.15 11.60 -3.73
C TRP A 27 3.74 11.58 -4.35
N ILE A 28 2.75 12.05 -3.58
CA ILE A 28 1.32 12.10 -3.91
C ILE A 28 1.07 12.95 -5.18
N ARG A 29 1.75 14.10 -5.29
CA ARG A 29 1.50 15.08 -6.37
C ARG A 29 1.81 14.62 -7.80
N ARG A 30 2.69 13.63 -8.01
CA ARG A 30 3.13 13.27 -9.38
C ARG A 30 2.23 12.29 -10.09
N LYS A 31 1.55 11.40 -9.36
CA LYS A 31 0.70 10.37 -9.97
C LYS A 31 -0.81 10.64 -9.84
N ASN A 32 -1.20 11.60 -9.00
CA ASN A 32 -2.60 11.94 -8.75
C ASN A 32 -3.31 12.63 -9.93
N LYS A 33 -2.57 13.42 -10.74
CA LYS A 33 -3.12 14.10 -11.93
C LYS A 33 -3.84 13.18 -12.93
N THR A 34 -3.46 11.90 -12.95
CA THR A 34 -4.04 10.92 -13.88
C THR A 34 -5.34 10.31 -13.32
N LEU A 35 -5.47 10.19 -11.99
CA LEU A 35 -6.63 9.56 -11.35
C LEU A 35 -7.88 10.45 -11.40
N GLU A 36 -7.73 11.72 -11.04
CA GLU A 36 -8.83 12.68 -11.09
C GLU A 36 -9.32 12.86 -12.53
N LYS A 37 -8.38 12.97 -13.47
CA LYS A 37 -8.70 13.20 -14.89
C LYS A 37 -9.30 11.99 -15.60
N ASP A 38 -8.75 10.79 -15.39
CA ASP A 38 -9.11 9.62 -16.18
C ASP A 38 -10.22 8.78 -15.52
N TYR A 39 -10.43 8.93 -14.21
CA TYR A 39 -11.35 8.07 -13.43
C TYR A 39 -12.29 8.83 -12.47
N ASP A 40 -12.26 10.17 -12.44
CA ASP A 40 -13.07 11.01 -11.53
C ASP A 40 -12.89 10.63 -10.05
N LEU A 41 -11.68 10.18 -9.69
CA LEU A 41 -11.32 9.78 -8.34
C LEU A 41 -10.64 10.95 -7.62
N PRO A 42 -11.16 11.41 -6.46
CA PRO A 42 -10.58 12.52 -5.73
C PRO A 42 -9.12 12.26 -5.33
N GLU A 43 -8.22 13.18 -5.64
CA GLU A 43 -6.80 13.08 -5.28
C GLU A 43 -6.56 13.00 -3.77
N SER A 44 -7.51 13.48 -2.96
CA SER A 44 -7.47 13.39 -1.49
C SER A 44 -7.64 11.95 -0.97
N ASP A 45 -8.28 11.11 -1.77
CA ASP A 45 -8.73 9.78 -1.36
C ASP A 45 -7.95 8.68 -2.08
N TYR A 46 -7.35 8.99 -3.23
CA TYR A 46 -6.67 8.02 -4.09
C TYR A 46 -5.27 8.49 -4.51
N VAL A 47 -4.34 7.53 -4.52
CA VAL A 47 -2.96 7.71 -5.02
C VAL A 47 -2.55 6.45 -5.78
N LEU A 48 -1.80 6.62 -6.88
CA LEU A 48 -1.18 5.50 -7.59
C LEU A 48 0.15 5.12 -6.91
N ALA A 49 0.14 4.66 -5.66
CA ALA A 49 1.38 4.26 -4.99
C ALA A 49 1.69 2.75 -5.13
N GLY A 50 2.97 2.42 -5.24
CA GLY A 50 3.53 1.10 -4.96
C GLY A 50 3.46 0.80 -3.46
N GLY A 51 3.74 -0.44 -3.08
CA GLY A 51 3.68 -0.87 -1.67
C GLY A 51 2.35 -1.46 -1.19
N ALA A 52 1.25 -1.29 -1.93
CA ALA A 52 0.01 -2.00 -1.67
C ALA A 52 -0.07 -3.32 -2.46
N PHE A 53 -0.39 -4.43 -1.81
CA PHE A 53 -0.54 -5.74 -2.42
C PHE A 53 -1.83 -6.43 -1.96
N PRO A 54 -2.64 -7.01 -2.87
CA PRO A 54 -3.92 -7.60 -2.51
C PRO A 54 -3.73 -8.94 -1.77
N LEU A 55 -4.53 -9.15 -0.72
CA LEU A 55 -4.65 -10.44 -0.05
C LEU A 55 -5.80 -11.22 -0.70
N ILE A 56 -5.45 -12.26 -1.46
CA ILE A 56 -6.40 -13.08 -2.22
C ILE A 56 -6.47 -14.46 -1.60
N LEU A 57 -7.68 -14.88 -1.21
CA LEU A 57 -7.93 -16.23 -0.70
C LEU A 57 -8.59 -17.08 -1.79
N LYS A 58 -8.11 -18.32 -1.94
CA LYS A 58 -8.64 -19.27 -2.91
C LYS A 58 -10.11 -19.57 -2.61
N GLY A 59 -10.99 -19.28 -3.57
CA GLY A 59 -12.45 -19.48 -3.42
C GLY A 59 -13.20 -18.31 -2.79
N GLU A 60 -12.51 -17.30 -2.24
CA GLU A 60 -13.14 -16.08 -1.67
C GLU A 60 -12.79 -14.80 -2.43
N GLY A 61 -11.75 -14.81 -3.27
CA GLY A 61 -11.31 -13.61 -4.00
C GLY A 61 -10.46 -12.70 -3.11
N GLN A 62 -10.42 -11.40 -3.44
CA GLN A 62 -9.69 -10.42 -2.64
C GLN A 62 -10.45 -10.16 -1.33
N VAL A 63 -9.77 -10.40 -0.21
CA VAL A 63 -10.35 -10.21 1.13
C VAL A 63 -9.74 -9.04 1.89
N GLY A 64 -8.63 -8.48 1.40
CA GLY A 64 -7.91 -7.42 2.07
C GLY A 64 -6.69 -6.94 1.30
N THR A 65 -5.84 -6.21 2.00
CA THR A 65 -4.61 -5.60 1.48
C THR A 65 -3.55 -5.60 2.57
N ILE A 66 -2.29 -5.77 2.17
CA ILE A 66 -1.12 -5.38 2.94
C ILE A 66 -0.49 -4.17 2.26
N THR A 67 -0.13 -3.15 3.04
CA THR A 67 0.40 -1.89 2.53
C THR A 67 1.68 -1.53 3.28
N ILE A 68 2.72 -1.24 2.52
CA ILE A 68 3.95 -0.60 3.01
C ILE A 68 3.99 0.82 2.46
N SER A 69 4.40 1.76 3.30
CA SER A 69 4.61 3.15 2.89
C SER A 69 5.80 3.78 3.59
N GLY A 70 6.59 4.52 2.81
CA GLY A 70 7.59 5.44 3.31
C GLY A 70 9.00 5.19 2.79
N LEU A 71 9.12 4.36 1.76
CA LEU A 71 10.28 4.27 0.88
C LEU A 71 9.91 4.85 -0.49
N PRO A 72 10.87 4.95 -1.44
CA PRO A 72 10.53 5.11 -2.85
C PRO A 72 9.56 4.02 -3.34
N ASP A 73 8.67 4.39 -4.25
CA ASP A 73 7.54 3.58 -4.73
C ASP A 73 7.88 2.12 -5.12
N GLU A 74 9.00 1.94 -5.81
CA GLU A 74 9.51 0.64 -6.24
C GLU A 74 10.02 -0.19 -5.05
N GLU A 75 10.70 0.45 -4.10
CA GLU A 75 11.21 -0.21 -2.88
C GLU A 75 10.07 -0.65 -1.96
N ASP A 76 9.02 0.17 -1.82
CA ASP A 76 7.82 -0.22 -1.07
C ASP A 76 7.16 -1.46 -1.72
N HIS A 77 7.12 -1.55 -3.06
CA HIS A 77 6.61 -2.72 -3.78
C HIS A 77 7.50 -3.96 -3.62
N ASP A 78 8.81 -3.80 -3.76
CA ASP A 78 9.77 -4.90 -3.62
C ASP A 78 9.75 -5.48 -2.20
N LEU A 79 9.64 -4.62 -1.19
CA LEU A 79 9.60 -5.04 0.21
C LEU A 79 8.33 -5.85 0.51
N VAL A 80 7.16 -5.38 0.06
CA VAL A 80 5.90 -6.09 0.33
C VAL A 80 5.85 -7.44 -0.40
N THR A 81 6.28 -7.49 -1.66
CA THR A 81 6.27 -8.74 -2.45
C THR A 81 7.29 -9.75 -1.91
N THR A 82 8.48 -9.29 -1.54
CA THR A 82 9.52 -10.14 -0.93
C THR A 82 9.07 -10.69 0.42
N GLY A 83 8.47 -9.85 1.28
CA GLY A 83 7.95 -10.28 2.57
C GLY A 83 6.86 -11.35 2.44
N ILE A 84 5.90 -11.16 1.52
CA ILE A 84 4.84 -12.15 1.26
C ILE A 84 5.44 -13.46 0.73
N ARG A 85 6.35 -13.41 -0.26
CA ARG A 85 7.00 -14.60 -0.82
C ARG A 85 7.74 -15.39 0.26
N SER A 86 8.54 -14.70 1.07
CA SER A 86 9.26 -15.30 2.19
C SER A 86 8.31 -15.98 3.20
N PHE A 87 7.21 -15.33 3.56
CA PHE A 87 6.20 -15.91 4.46
C PHE A 87 5.51 -17.15 3.87
N LEU A 88 5.22 -17.14 2.57
CA LEU A 88 4.60 -18.27 1.87
C LEU A 88 5.58 -19.41 1.56
N GLY A 89 6.89 -19.21 1.78
CA GLY A 89 7.93 -20.16 1.38
C GLY A 89 8.06 -20.32 -0.14
N ALA A 90 7.75 -19.26 -0.90
CA ALA A 90 7.73 -19.22 -2.36
C ALA A 90 8.87 -18.38 -2.94
#